data_AF-A0A7X7PVB4-F1
#
_entry.id   AF-A0A7X7PVB4-F1
#
_cell.length_a   1.000
_cell.length_b   1.000
_cell.length_c   1.000
_cell.angle_alpha   90.00
_cell.angle_beta   90.00
_cell.angle_gamma   90.00
#
_symmetry.space_group_name_H-M   'P 1'
#
loop_
_entity.id
_entity.type
_entity.pdbx_description
1 polymer ?
#
loop_
_entity_poly.entity_id
_entity_poly.type
_entity_poly.pdbx_seq_one_letter_code
_entity_poly.pdbx_strand_id
1 'polypeptide(L)'
;LIASIDSGQRSPAIVRSIIGLCHSLGLQVTAEGVERDSQLGVLLTDRGVQVQGFLIARPLAASAIPTFLIHARAHLEGLVRAAPLPQEVDTSSRLRVLRVAGKRKARDS
;
A
#
# COMPACT_ATOMS: atom_id res chain seq x y z
N LEU A 1 1.02 -10.38 5.10
CA LEU A 1 1.35 -8.95 4.88
C LEU A 1 0.19 -8.23 4.20
N ILE A 2 -0.22 -8.67 3.01
CA ILE A 2 -1.31 -8.06 2.22
C ILE A 2 -2.67 -8.10 2.95
N ALA A 3 -3.01 -9.22 3.61
CA ALA A 3 -4.27 -9.38 4.35
C ALA A 3 -4.57 -8.28 5.38
N SER A 4 -3.56 -7.57 5.89
CA SER A 4 -3.69 -6.53 6.91
C SER A 4 -3.14 -5.17 6.45
N ILE A 5 -2.84 -5.02 5.15
CA ILE A 5 -2.21 -3.81 4.61
C ILE A 5 -3.10 -2.57 4.75
N ASP A 6 -4.40 -2.76 4.74
CA ASP A 6 -5.44 -1.73 4.92
C ASP A 6 -5.81 -1.49 6.39
N SER A 7 -5.12 -2.15 7.33
CA SER A 7 -5.36 -2.02 8.77
C SER A 7 -4.20 -1.34 9.49
N GLY A 8 -4.46 -0.14 10.02
CA GLY A 8 -3.48 0.66 10.76
C GLY A 8 -2.32 1.21 9.91
N GLN A 9 -1.44 1.99 10.53
CA GLN A 9 -0.35 2.69 9.81
C GLN A 9 0.92 1.84 9.61
N ARG A 10 1.10 0.78 10.42
CA ARG A 10 2.34 -0.01 10.43
C ARG A 10 2.46 -0.93 9.20
N SER A 11 1.37 -1.55 8.79
CA SER A 11 1.38 -2.51 7.67
C SER A 11 1.71 -1.85 6.32
N PRO A 12 1.11 -0.70 5.94
CA PRO A 12 1.50 0.03 4.73
C PRO A 12 2.98 0.42 4.70
N ALA A 13 3.52 0.92 5.83
CA ALA A 13 4.91 1.38 5.89
C ALA A 13 5.91 0.24 5.64
N ILE A 14 5.65 -0.95 6.21
CA ILE A 14 6.48 -2.13 5.97
C ILE A 14 6.42 -2.56 4.50
N VAL A 15 5.23 -2.59 3.91
CA VAL A 15 5.04 -2.98 2.51
C VAL A 15 5.79 -2.03 1.58
N ARG A 16 5.66 -0.71 1.78
CA ARG A 16 6.39 0.31 1.02
C ARG A 16 7.90 0.14 1.11
N SER A 17 8.43 -0.12 2.31
CA SER A 17 9.86 -0.37 2.50
C SER A 17 10.34 -1.60 1.72
N ILE A 18 9.55 -2.68 1.71
CA ILE A 18 9.86 -3.90 0.94
C ILE A 18 9.82 -3.60 -0.57
N ILE A 19 8.78 -2.91 -1.04
CA ILE A 19 8.66 -2.51 -2.46
C ILE A 19 9.86 -1.67 -2.88
N GLY A 20 10.23 -0.65 -2.09
CA GLY A 20 11.38 0.21 -2.37
C GLY A 20 12.70 -0.55 -2.42
N LEU A 21 12.89 -1.53 -1.52
CA LEU A 21 14.04 -2.43 -1.55
C LEU A 21 14.08 -3.27 -2.82
N CYS A 22 12.98 -3.94 -3.17
CA CYS A 22 12.88 -4.76 -4.39
C CYS A 22 13.17 -3.94 -5.64
N HIS A 23 12.60 -2.74 -5.77
CA HIS A 23 12.88 -1.84 -6.89
C HIS A 23 14.36 -1.44 -6.96
N SER A 24 14.99 -1.15 -5.81
CA SER A 24 16.41 -0.82 -5.76
C SER A 24 17.32 -1.98 -6.20
N LEU A 25 16.82 -3.21 -6.06
CA LEU A 25 17.48 -4.44 -6.53
C LEU A 25 17.09 -4.82 -7.96
N GLY A 26 16.26 -4.03 -8.65
CA GLY A 26 15.76 -4.35 -10.00
C GLY A 26 14.80 -5.55 -10.04
N LEU A 27 14.17 -5.89 -8.91
CA LEU A 27 13.23 -7.00 -8.80
C LEU A 27 11.80 -6.56 -9.10
N GLN A 28 11.04 -7.43 -9.77
CA GLN A 28 9.60 -7.28 -9.91
C GLN A 28 8.91 -7.64 -8.59
N VAL A 29 7.85 -6.91 -8.26
CA VAL A 29 7.05 -7.16 -7.04
C VAL A 29 5.65 -7.59 -7.43
N THR A 30 5.20 -8.70 -6.85
CA THR A 30 3.82 -9.17 -6.94
C THR A 30 3.20 -9.20 -5.54
N ALA A 31 2.11 -8.46 -5.36
CA ALA A 31 1.28 -8.50 -4.16
C ALA A 31 0.21 -9.59 -4.33
N GLU A 32 0.41 -10.73 -3.65
CA GLU A 32 -0.54 -11.84 -3.65
C GLU A 32 -1.55 -11.75 -2.49
N GLY A 33 -2.78 -12.18 -2.76
CA GLY A 33 -3.86 -12.23 -1.77
C GLY A 33 -4.62 -10.91 -1.60
N VAL A 34 -4.79 -10.15 -2.69
CA VAL A 34 -5.64 -8.94 -2.69
C VAL A 34 -7.11 -9.33 -2.85
N GLU A 35 -7.91 -9.00 -1.83
CA GLU A 35 -9.30 -9.44 -1.69
C GLU A 35 -10.27 -8.25 -1.51
N ARG A 36 -9.77 -7.05 -1.18
CA ARG A 36 -10.59 -5.87 -0.89
C ARG A 36 -10.08 -4.63 -1.63
N ASP A 37 -11.01 -3.75 -2.00
CA ASP A 37 -10.71 -2.47 -2.66
C ASP A 37 -9.73 -1.61 -1.86
N SER A 38 -9.86 -1.60 -0.53
CA SER A 38 -8.96 -0.89 0.38
C SER A 38 -7.51 -1.36 0.30
N GLN A 39 -7.29 -2.66 0.12
CA GLN A 39 -5.93 -3.21 -0.04
C GLN A 39 -5.34 -2.79 -1.38
N LEU A 40 -6.14 -2.86 -2.46
CA LEU A 40 -5.74 -2.38 -3.78
C LEU A 40 -5.40 -0.89 -3.74
N GLY A 41 -6.20 -0.09 -3.05
CA GLY A 41 -5.97 1.35 -2.85
C GLY A 41 -4.60 1.66 -2.26
N VAL A 42 -4.17 0.91 -1.24
CA VAL A 42 -2.82 1.07 -0.67
C VAL A 42 -1.75 0.73 -1.70
N LEU A 43 -1.90 -0.38 -2.43
CA LEU A 43 -0.91 -0.85 -3.40
C LEU A 43 -0.79 0.08 -4.63
N LEU A 44 -1.86 0.75 -5.03
CA LEU A 44 -1.87 1.70 -6.16
C LEU A 44 -1.01 2.95 -5.92
N THR A 45 -0.62 3.21 -4.68
CA THR A 45 0.28 4.34 -4.37
C THR A 45 1.74 4.09 -4.74
N ASP A 46 2.11 2.83 -5.00
CA ASP A 46 3.44 2.43 -5.44
C ASP A 46 3.38 1.95 -6.90
N ARG A 47 4.28 2.44 -7.76
CA ARG A 47 4.34 2.02 -9.16
C ARG A 47 5.04 0.67 -9.29
N GLY A 48 4.72 -0.09 -10.34
CA GLY A 48 5.46 -1.31 -10.68
C GLY A 48 5.13 -2.54 -9.84
N VAL A 49 4.07 -2.47 -9.02
CA VAL A 49 3.56 -3.61 -8.26
C VAL A 49 2.51 -4.35 -9.08
N GLN A 50 2.76 -5.62 -9.36
CA GLN A 50 1.76 -6.54 -9.91
C GLN A 50 0.83 -7.00 -8.78
N VAL A 51 -0.43 -7.28 -9.10
CA VAL A 51 -1.43 -7.67 -8.10
C VAL A 51 -2.08 -8.99 -8.49
N GLN A 52 -2.23 -9.89 -7.52
CA GLN A 52 -2.98 -11.13 -7.66
C GLN A 52 -3.90 -11.31 -6.44
N GLY A 53 -5.14 -11.70 -6.68
CA GLY A 53 -6.04 -12.11 -5.62
C GLY A 53 -7.50 -12.19 -6.07
N PHE A 54 -8.38 -12.57 -5.14
CA PHE A 54 -9.80 -12.80 -5.42
C PHE A 54 -10.55 -11.53 -5.80
N LEU A 55 -10.01 -10.35 -5.49
CA LEU A 55 -10.56 -9.10 -5.97
C LEU A 55 -10.51 -9.01 -7.51
N ILE A 56 -9.45 -9.55 -8.12
CA ILE A 56 -9.31 -9.59 -9.58
C ILE A 56 -10.19 -10.71 -10.15
N ALA A 57 -9.96 -11.94 -9.70
CA ALA A 57 -10.75 -13.11 -10.08
C ALA A 57 -10.52 -14.25 -9.08
N ARG A 58 -11.53 -15.09 -8.89
CA ARG A 58 -11.33 -16.43 -8.32
C ARG A 58 -10.58 -17.32 -9.32
N PRO A 59 -9.96 -18.44 -8.88
CA PRO A 59 -9.35 -19.40 -9.79
C PRO A 59 -10.32 -19.81 -10.90
N LEU A 60 -9.88 -19.68 -12.14
CA LEU A 60 -10.69 -19.93 -13.33
C LEU A 60 -10.27 -21.26 -13.97
N ALA A 61 -11.25 -21.99 -14.51
CA ALA A 61 -10.95 -23.06 -15.44
C ALA A 61 -10.30 -22.49 -16.71
N ALA A 62 -9.44 -23.26 -17.37
CA ALA A 62 -8.74 -22.83 -18.58
C ALA A 62 -9.72 -22.34 -19.69
N SER A 63 -10.89 -22.98 -19.80
CA SER A 63 -11.95 -22.60 -20.75
C SER A 63 -12.58 -21.24 -20.48
N ALA A 64 -12.49 -20.72 -19.26
CA ALA A 64 -13.03 -19.40 -18.89
C ALA A 64 -12.02 -18.26 -19.08
N ILE A 65 -10.74 -18.57 -19.29
CA ILE A 65 -9.68 -17.55 -19.47
C ILE A 65 -9.95 -16.64 -20.68
N PRO A 66 -10.31 -17.14 -21.87
CA PRO A 66 -10.54 -16.26 -23.02
C PRO A 66 -11.64 -15.23 -22.77
N THR A 67 -12.77 -15.65 -22.20
CA THR A 67 -13.87 -14.75 -21.81
C THR A 67 -13.42 -13.74 -20.78
N PHE A 68 -12.67 -14.16 -19.77
CA PHE A 68 -12.11 -13.24 -18.78
C PHE A 68 -11.20 -12.19 -19.44
N LEU A 69 -10.28 -12.60 -20.33
CA LEU A 69 -9.35 -11.69 -21.01
C LEU A 69 -10.06 -10.64 -21.88
N ILE A 70 -11.17 -11.00 -22.53
CA ILE A 70 -11.99 -10.05 -23.32
C ILE A 70 -12.54 -8.93 -22.44
N HIS A 71 -12.97 -9.25 -21.21
CA HIS A 71 -13.56 -8.30 -20.28
C HIS A 71 -12.57 -7.72 -19.26
N ALA A 72 -11.34 -8.25 -19.20
CA ALA A 72 -10.37 -7.97 -18.15
C ALA A 72 -10.08 -6.48 -18.01
N ARG A 73 -9.91 -5.75 -19.13
CA ARG A 73 -9.61 -4.32 -19.09
C ARG A 73 -10.71 -3.53 -18.38
N ALA A 74 -11.96 -3.67 -18.82
CA ALA A 74 -13.08 -2.93 -18.25
C ALA A 74 -13.29 -3.27 -16.77
N HIS A 75 -13.12 -4.55 -16.41
CA HIS A 75 -13.17 -5.04 -15.03
C HIS A 75 -12.09 -4.42 -14.16
N LEU A 76 -10.82 -4.51 -14.58
CA LEU A 76 -9.67 -3.95 -13.84
C LEU A 76 -9.76 -2.43 -13.69
N GLU A 77 -10.19 -1.72 -14.73
CA GLU A 77 -10.46 -0.28 -14.65
C GLU A 77 -11.57 0.05 -13.64
N GLY A 78 -12.60 -0.82 -13.53
CA GLY A 78 -13.64 -0.71 -12.51
C GLY A 78 -13.08 -0.83 -11.09
N LEU A 79 -12.22 -1.84 -10.85
CA LEU A 79 -11.55 -2.04 -9.56
C LEU A 79 -10.65 -0.86 -9.20
N VAL A 80 -9.86 -0.36 -10.15
CA VAL A 80 -8.97 0.80 -9.92
C VAL A 80 -9.77 2.05 -9.59
N ARG A 81 -10.93 2.26 -10.23
CA ARG A 81 -11.83 3.38 -9.90
C ARG A 81 -12.50 3.23 -8.53
N ALA A 82 -12.83 2.01 -8.13
CA ALA A 82 -13.48 1.72 -6.85
C ALA A 82 -12.51 1.75 -5.66
N ALA A 83 -11.22 1.49 -5.90
CA ALA A 83 -10.20 1.45 -4.86
C ALA A 83 -10.05 2.81 -4.15
N PRO A 84 -10.30 2.89 -2.83
CA PRO A 84 -10.11 4.14 -2.09
C PRO A 84 -8.61 4.43 -1.96
N LEU A 85 -8.18 5.61 -2.39
CA LEU A 85 -6.83 6.08 -2.13
C LEU A 85 -6.64 6.30 -0.62
N PRO A 86 -5.50 5.89 -0.04
CA PRO A 86 -5.20 6.19 1.35
C PRO A 86 -5.33 7.69 1.60
N GLN A 87 -6.05 8.07 2.66
CA GLN A 87 -5.98 9.44 3.17
C GLN A 87 -4.51 9.72 3.49
N GLU A 88 -3.94 10.80 2.96
CA GLU A 88 -2.55 11.17 3.20
C GLU A 88 -2.24 11.02 4.68
N VAL A 89 -1.19 10.25 5.00
CA VAL A 89 -0.73 10.13 6.37
C VAL A 89 -0.29 11.53 6.77
N ASP A 90 -0.96 12.11 7.77
CA ASP A 90 -0.57 13.38 8.37
C ASP A 90 0.89 13.30 8.83
N THR A 91 1.81 13.75 7.99
CA THR A 91 3.24 13.83 8.30
C THR A 91 3.53 14.98 9.28
N SER A 92 2.53 15.81 9.61
CA SER A 92 2.68 16.94 10.54
C SER A 92 2.95 16.50 11.98
N SER A 93 2.66 15.24 12.32
CA SER A 93 2.92 14.70 13.66
C SER A 93 4.34 14.13 13.88
N ARG A 94 5.26 14.25 12.90
CA ARG A 94 6.66 13.79 13.02
C ARG A 94 7.70 14.89 12.82
N LEU A 95 7.73 15.87 13.73
CA LEU A 95 8.96 16.41 14.34
C LEU A 95 8.60 17.39 15.48
N ARG A 96 8.27 16.88 16.67
CA ARG A 96 8.59 17.67 17.89
C ARG A 96 10.06 17.41 18.16
N VAL A 97 10.93 18.23 17.58
CA VAL A 97 12.29 18.38 18.09
C VAL A 97 12.11 18.56 19.60
N LEU A 98 12.59 17.59 20.36
CA LEU A 98 12.72 17.69 21.81
C LEU A 98 13.50 18.98 22.04
N ARG A 99 12.78 20.05 22.41
CA ARG A 99 13.36 21.23 23.02
C ARG A 99 13.91 20.71 24.34
N VAL A 100 15.15 20.21 24.31
CA VAL A 100 15.96 20.03 25.50
C VAL A 100 16.10 21.43 26.07
N ALA A 101 15.14 21.81 26.91
CA ALA A 101 15.22 22.99 27.74
C ALA A 101 16.35 22.71 28.72
N GLY A 102 17.56 23.04 28.28
CA GLY A 102 18.73 23.10 29.14
C GLY A 102 18.40 24.01 30.31
N LYS A 103 18.43 23.44 31.51
CA LYS A 103 18.50 24.19 32.76
C LYS A 103 19.67 25.18 32.64
N ARG A 104 19.41 26.47 32.83
CA ARG A 104 20.40 27.36 33.46
C ARG A 104 19.77 28.02 34.67
N LYS A 105 20.49 27.82 35.77
CA LYS A 105 20.29 28.24 37.14
C LYS A 105 20.91 29.65 37.28
N ALA A 106 20.17 30.58 37.85
CA ALA A 106 20.65 31.79 38.52
C ALA A 106 19.61 32.01 39.63
N ARG A 107 19.82 31.82 40.94
CA ARG A 107 20.90 32.16 41.89
C ARG A 107 21.14 33.67 41.99
N ASP A 108 20.65 34.21 43.12
CA ASP A 108 20.86 35.53 43.76
C ASP A 108 20.51 36.74 42.89
N SER A 109 19.68 37.71 43.31
CA SER A 109 19.55 38.33 44.63
C SER A 109 18.16 38.95 44.80
#